data_AF-A0A6G8CKU7-F1
#
_entry.id   AF-A0A6G8CKU7-F1
#
_cell.length_a   1.000
_cell.length_b   1.000
_cell.length_c   1.000
_cell.angle_alpha   90.00
_cell.angle_beta   90.00
_cell.angle_gamma   90.00
#
_symmetry.space_group_name_H-M   'P 1'
#
loop_
_entity.id
_entity.type
_entity.pdbx_description
1 polymer ?
#
loop_
_entity_poly.entity_id
_entity_poly.type
_entity_poly.pdbx_seq_one_letter_code
_entity_poly.pdbx_strand_id
1 'polypeptide(L)'
;MIELPIYRALDIAPGQRYFDCLPLRASLSTSSCAQRWAAAETSSQCHACELGRAHHADHNLDKRPGLRKTDANVGACFRCGRTDLRIIKVNGLCVSCSNREAEWRKGRNGKGKPPITFKPLHSIEVAVQRPDASHERHLVQALHDAEALGRVLRNLPAGGRLQTSERRVVAWNAATSAFEHVCERCGTAGLILERMRGEGALERHAWCCNGEPVGAGWCLAEVRRLPFALDAEAAAVWLNTDPDVQEPGDAWVPTAYPCKCGAGLIEGLLTKPARRWNTRCRACGDSSTNDPMLGDM
;
A
#
# COMPACT_ATOMS: atom_id res chain seq x y z
N MET A 1 -9.75 9.51 15.35
CA MET A 1 -11.13 9.45 14.80
C MET A 1 -11.31 10.67 13.91
N ILE A 2 -11.76 10.51 12.67
CA ILE A 2 -12.29 11.65 11.91
C ILE A 2 -13.73 11.79 12.43
N GLU A 3 -14.01 12.83 13.20
CA GLU A 3 -15.40 13.15 13.54
C GLU A 3 -16.16 13.35 12.24
N LEU A 4 -17.24 12.58 12.06
CA LEU A 4 -18.12 12.78 10.93
C LEU A 4 -18.70 14.20 11.03
N PRO A 5 -18.64 15.00 9.95
CA PRO A 5 -19.15 16.36 10.00
C PRO A 5 -20.66 16.34 10.28
N ILE A 6 -21.09 17.19 11.21
CA ILE A 6 -22.52 17.39 11.48
C ILE A 6 -23.10 18.20 10.31
N TYR A 7 -24.08 17.63 9.64
CA TYR A 7 -24.79 18.30 8.55
C TYR A 7 -25.98 19.10 9.08
N ARG A 8 -26.20 20.29 8.50
CA ARG A 8 -27.40 21.10 8.71
C ARG A 8 -28.09 21.39 7.39
N ALA A 9 -29.41 21.33 7.40
CA ALA A 9 -30.25 21.83 6.32
C ALA A 9 -30.65 23.28 6.63
N LEU A 10 -30.84 24.09 5.60
CA LEU A 10 -31.38 25.44 5.72
C LEU A 10 -32.73 25.48 5.01
N ASP A 11 -33.78 25.96 5.67
CA ASP A 11 -35.12 26.05 5.09
C ASP A 11 -35.17 26.94 3.84
N ILE A 12 -34.28 27.95 3.78
CA ILE A 12 -34.14 28.87 2.65
C ILE A 12 -33.46 28.23 1.42
N ALA A 13 -32.87 27.04 1.55
CA ALA A 13 -32.23 26.30 0.46
C ALA A 13 -32.59 24.80 0.54
N PRO A 14 -33.83 24.41 0.22
CA PRO A 14 -34.30 23.03 0.31
C PRO A 14 -33.42 22.09 -0.52
N GLY A 15 -33.07 20.93 0.06
CA GLY A 15 -32.25 19.91 -0.59
C GLY A 15 -30.73 20.16 -0.52
N GLN A 16 -30.26 21.29 0.01
CA GLN A 16 -28.84 21.51 0.27
C GLN A 16 -28.43 21.12 1.69
N ARG A 17 -27.36 20.32 1.79
CA ARG A 17 -26.70 19.95 3.05
C ARG A 17 -25.46 20.83 3.24
N TYR A 18 -25.36 21.47 4.40
CA TYR A 18 -24.22 22.30 4.80
C TYR A 18 -23.47 21.67 5.97
N PHE A 19 -22.18 21.94 6.08
CA PHE A 19 -21.33 21.52 7.19
C PHE A 19 -20.21 22.52 7.44
N ASP A 20 -19.59 22.47 8.61
CA ASP A 20 -18.41 23.28 8.92
C ASP A 20 -17.12 22.53 8.56
N CYS A 21 -16.42 23.03 7.55
CA CYS A 21 -15.13 22.50 7.12
C CYS A 21 -14.03 23.03 8.03
N LEU A 22 -13.57 22.21 8.98
CA LEU A 22 -12.51 22.59 9.93
C LEU A 22 -11.21 23.07 9.26
N PRO A 23 -10.66 22.40 8.22
CA PRO A 23 -9.44 22.86 7.56
C PRO A 23 -9.56 24.26 6.94
N LEU A 24 -10.70 24.55 6.31
CA LEU A 24 -10.96 25.83 5.65
C LEU A 24 -11.58 26.88 6.59
N ARG A 25 -12.00 26.47 7.80
CA ARG A 25 -12.75 27.29 8.77
C ARG A 25 -13.95 27.99 8.14
N ALA A 26 -14.69 27.26 7.30
CA ALA A 26 -15.80 27.79 6.53
C ALA A 26 -16.98 26.83 6.51
N SER A 27 -18.20 27.39 6.50
CA SER A 27 -19.43 26.63 6.27
C SER A 27 -19.62 26.42 4.77
N LEU A 28 -19.67 25.17 4.33
CA LEU A 28 -19.77 24.79 2.92
C LEU A 28 -20.99 23.90 2.69
N SER A 29 -21.61 24.04 1.51
CA SER A 29 -22.51 23.00 1.02
C SER A 29 -21.69 21.79 0.56
N THR A 30 -22.30 20.60 0.60
CA THR A 30 -21.69 19.37 0.07
C THR A 30 -21.29 19.50 -1.41
N SER A 31 -22.09 20.21 -2.22
CA SER A 31 -21.80 20.47 -3.64
C SER A 31 -20.60 21.39 -3.83
N SER A 32 -20.49 22.47 -3.05
CA SER A 32 -19.31 23.35 -3.11
C SER A 32 -18.04 22.65 -2.62
N CYS A 33 -18.14 21.78 -1.61
CA CYS A 33 -17.01 20.96 -1.18
C CYS A 33 -16.56 19.99 -2.29
N ALA A 34 -17.50 19.31 -2.94
CA ALA A 34 -17.22 18.43 -4.08
C ALA A 34 -16.52 19.15 -5.23
N GLN A 35 -17.00 20.34 -5.62
CA GLN A 35 -16.40 21.16 -6.67
C GLN A 35 -14.98 21.63 -6.31
N ARG A 36 -14.79 22.09 -5.07
CA ARG A 36 -13.46 22.48 -4.57
C ARG A 36 -12.48 21.32 -4.57
N TRP A 37 -12.92 20.13 -4.18
CA TRP A 37 -12.11 18.92 -4.25
C TRP A 37 -11.75 18.57 -5.70
N ALA A 38 -12.72 18.65 -6.63
CA ALA A 38 -12.49 18.36 -8.05
C ALA A 38 -11.42 19.29 -8.65
N ALA A 39 -11.51 20.58 -8.38
CA ALA A 39 -10.61 21.62 -8.90
C ALA A 39 -9.32 21.79 -8.09
N ALA A 40 -9.11 21.04 -7.00
CA ALA A 40 -7.97 21.24 -6.12
C ALA A 40 -6.65 20.86 -6.80
N GLU A 41 -5.67 21.77 -6.71
CA GLU A 41 -4.25 21.51 -7.03
C GLU A 41 -3.54 20.77 -5.88
N THR A 42 -2.42 20.09 -6.17
CA THR A 42 -1.68 19.25 -5.21
C THR A 42 -1.30 19.95 -3.90
N SER A 43 -1.08 21.26 -3.94
CA SER A 43 -0.73 22.10 -2.78
C SER A 43 -1.93 22.45 -1.88
N SER A 44 -3.16 22.24 -2.35
CA SER A 44 -4.39 22.56 -1.63
C SER A 44 -4.73 21.49 -0.59
N GLN A 45 -5.22 21.93 0.57
CA GLN A 45 -5.78 21.05 1.59
C GLN A 45 -6.99 20.23 1.09
N CYS A 46 -7.62 20.67 0.00
CA CYS A 46 -8.75 19.97 -0.62
C CYS A 46 -8.29 18.80 -1.53
N HIS A 47 -7.03 18.73 -1.97
CA HIS A 47 -6.57 17.80 -3.01
C HIS A 47 -6.81 16.31 -2.66
N ALA A 48 -6.44 15.89 -1.44
CA ALA A 48 -6.68 14.52 -0.97
C ALA A 48 -7.63 14.46 0.23
N CYS A 49 -8.50 15.46 0.38
CA CYS A 49 -9.47 15.46 1.46
C CYS A 49 -10.47 14.30 1.29
N GLU A 50 -10.48 13.37 2.24
CA GLU A 50 -11.39 12.20 2.25
C GLU A 50 -12.86 12.62 2.21
N LEU A 51 -13.22 13.67 2.94
CA LEU A 51 -14.58 14.23 2.98
C LEU A 51 -14.98 14.85 1.64
N GLY A 52 -14.10 15.67 1.03
CA GLY A 52 -14.36 16.26 -0.28
C GLY A 52 -14.51 15.22 -1.39
N ARG A 53 -13.76 14.11 -1.30
CA ARG A 53 -13.92 12.95 -2.19
C ARG A 53 -15.27 12.27 -2.01
N ALA A 54 -15.70 12.04 -0.77
CA ALA A 54 -17.01 11.45 -0.48
C ALA A 54 -18.14 12.32 -1.05
N HIS A 55 -18.11 13.63 -0.80
CA HIS A 55 -19.06 14.56 -1.40
C HIS A 55 -19.01 14.57 -2.92
N HIS A 56 -17.82 14.46 -3.53
CA HIS A 56 -17.72 14.34 -4.98
C HIS A 56 -18.38 13.06 -5.51
N ALA A 57 -18.20 11.93 -4.84
CA ALA A 57 -18.84 10.66 -5.22
C ALA A 57 -20.37 10.72 -5.06
N ASP A 58 -20.88 11.31 -3.98
CA ASP A 58 -22.32 11.52 -3.76
C ASP A 58 -22.97 12.32 -4.90
N HIS A 59 -22.27 13.37 -5.38
CA HIS A 59 -22.76 14.23 -6.47
C HIS A 59 -22.44 13.70 -7.88
N ASN A 60 -21.66 12.63 -7.99
CA ASN A 60 -21.26 12.01 -9.27
C ASN A 60 -21.31 10.49 -9.14
N LEU A 61 -22.50 9.91 -9.10
CA LEU A 61 -22.71 8.49 -8.82
C LEU A 61 -21.94 7.56 -9.79
N ASP A 62 -21.73 7.98 -11.03
CA ASP A 62 -20.97 7.25 -12.05
C ASP A 62 -19.44 7.35 -11.87
N LYS A 63 -18.97 8.22 -10.97
CA LYS A 63 -17.56 8.52 -10.73
C LYS A 63 -17.25 8.36 -9.25
N ARG A 64 -16.67 7.22 -8.89
CA ARG A 64 -15.98 7.05 -7.60
C ARG A 64 -14.50 7.38 -7.77
N PRO A 65 -14.08 8.65 -7.63
CA PRO A 65 -12.68 8.99 -7.78
C PRO A 65 -11.83 8.31 -6.70
N GLY A 66 -10.65 7.82 -7.09
CA GLY A 66 -9.65 7.38 -6.13
C GLY A 66 -9.14 8.55 -5.26
N LEU A 67 -8.53 8.23 -4.13
CA LEU A 67 -7.82 9.21 -3.31
C LEU A 67 -6.65 9.78 -4.13
N ARG A 68 -6.58 11.11 -4.26
CA ARG A 68 -5.39 11.76 -4.82
C ARG A 68 -4.23 11.60 -3.83
N LYS A 69 -3.00 11.43 -4.31
CA LYS A 69 -1.83 11.41 -3.43
C LYS A 69 -1.62 12.82 -2.87
N THR A 70 -1.62 12.99 -1.54
CA THR A 70 -0.94 14.13 -0.90
C THR A 70 0.50 13.75 -0.58
N ASP A 71 1.42 14.71 -0.70
CA ASP A 71 2.77 14.63 -0.12
C ASP A 71 2.75 14.38 1.40
N ALA A 72 1.58 14.54 2.04
CA ALA A 72 1.30 14.36 3.45
C ALA A 72 0.91 12.91 3.86
N ASN A 73 0.87 11.94 2.94
CA ASN A 73 0.58 10.53 3.29
C ASN A 73 1.79 9.82 3.91
N VAL A 74 2.25 10.36 5.02
CA VAL A 74 3.26 9.73 5.86
C VAL A 74 2.83 9.81 7.32
N GLY A 75 1.62 9.30 7.58
CA GLY A 75 1.07 9.28 8.94
C GLY A 75 1.73 8.24 9.85
N ALA A 76 2.27 7.15 9.29
CA ALA A 76 2.83 6.03 10.03
C ALA A 76 4.10 5.49 9.38
N CYS A 77 5.01 4.96 10.20
CA CYS A 77 6.18 4.19 9.75
C CYS A 77 5.75 2.85 9.13
N PHE A 78 6.18 2.56 7.90
CA PHE A 78 5.84 1.28 7.25
C PHE A 78 6.42 0.03 7.93
N ARG A 79 7.46 0.18 8.78
CA ARG A 79 8.08 -0.95 9.50
C ARG A 79 7.52 -1.18 10.90
N CYS A 80 7.16 -0.12 11.62
CA CYS A 80 6.75 -0.24 13.02
C CYS A 80 5.38 0.35 13.33
N GLY A 81 4.67 0.87 12.32
CA GLY A 81 3.33 1.45 12.48
C GLY A 81 3.26 2.76 13.26
N ARG A 82 4.34 3.18 13.95
CA ARG A 82 4.35 4.39 14.78
C ARG A 82 4.09 5.66 13.97
N THR A 83 3.26 6.54 14.54
CA THR A 83 2.84 7.82 13.97
C THR A 83 3.45 9.02 14.69
N ASP A 84 4.00 8.81 15.88
CA ASP A 84 4.52 9.85 16.78
C ASP A 84 5.97 10.28 16.46
N LEU A 85 6.64 9.55 15.58
CA LEU A 85 8.01 9.82 15.17
C LEU A 85 8.07 10.47 13.79
N ARG A 86 9.06 11.34 13.58
CA ARG A 86 9.36 11.90 12.26
C ARG A 86 9.60 10.80 11.24
N ILE A 87 8.88 10.87 10.12
CA ILE A 87 9.00 9.91 9.02
C ILE A 87 9.93 10.40 7.88
N ILE A 88 10.85 9.50 7.57
CA ILE A 88 11.60 9.20 6.34
C ILE A 88 10.93 9.52 5.01
N LYS A 89 10.84 10.76 4.52
CA LYS A 89 10.20 11.04 3.21
C LYS A 89 10.84 10.35 1.99
N VAL A 90 11.94 9.60 2.08
CA VAL A 90 12.46 8.81 0.95
C VAL A 90 12.00 7.35 1.01
N ASN A 91 11.84 6.80 2.21
CA ASN A 91 11.63 5.36 2.44
C ASN A 91 10.38 5.04 3.28
N GLY A 92 9.64 6.05 3.74
CA GLY A 92 8.45 5.88 4.58
C GLY A 92 8.73 5.27 5.95
N LEU A 93 9.98 5.31 6.44
CA LEU A 93 10.35 4.79 7.76
C LEU A 93 10.51 5.90 8.78
N CYS A 94 10.14 5.66 10.05
CA CYS A 94 10.52 6.58 11.10
C CYS A 94 12.04 6.64 11.26
N VAL A 95 12.52 7.77 11.80
CA VAL A 95 13.95 7.98 12.06
C VAL A 95 14.59 6.84 12.88
N SER A 96 13.85 6.25 13.83
CA SER A 96 14.35 5.12 14.63
C SER A 96 14.58 3.86 13.79
N CYS A 97 13.59 3.46 12.98
CA CYS A 97 13.71 2.28 12.10
C CYS A 97 14.80 2.47 11.04
N SER A 98 14.91 3.67 10.47
CA SER A 98 15.97 4.00 9.50
C SER A 98 17.36 3.96 10.15
N ASN A 99 17.51 4.46 11.37
CA ASN A 99 18.79 4.41 12.09
C ASN A 99 19.19 2.98 12.41
N ARG A 100 18.26 2.16 12.91
CA ARG A 100 18.54 0.74 13.21
C ARG A 100 18.97 -0.05 11.97
N GLU A 101 18.38 0.24 10.82
CA GLU A 101 18.82 -0.34 9.54
C GLU A 101 20.24 0.10 9.16
N ALA A 102 20.56 1.38 9.35
CA ALA A 102 21.92 1.88 9.12
C ALA A 102 22.94 1.30 10.11
N GLU A 103 22.58 1.12 11.39
CA GLU A 103 23.40 0.47 12.42
C GLU A 103 23.68 -0.99 12.06
N TRP A 104 22.67 -1.73 11.62
CA TRP A 104 22.80 -3.09 11.12
C TRP A 104 23.79 -3.17 9.96
N ARG A 105 23.61 -2.33 8.93
CA ARG A 105 24.53 -2.27 7.78
C ARG A 105 25.96 -1.92 8.19
N LYS A 106 26.13 -1.09 9.21
CA LYS A 106 27.45 -0.71 9.75
C LYS A 106 28.04 -1.78 10.69
N GLY A 107 27.26 -2.78 11.11
CA GLY A 107 27.65 -3.77 12.11
C GLY A 107 27.78 -3.23 13.53
N ARG A 108 27.39 -1.97 13.80
CA ARG A 108 27.53 -1.31 15.09
C ARG A 108 26.42 -0.30 15.37
N ASN A 109 25.95 -0.28 16.61
CA ASN A 109 24.98 0.69 17.11
C ASN A 109 25.65 2.02 17.51
N GLY A 110 24.84 3.00 17.92
CA GLY A 110 25.33 4.31 18.40
C GLY A 110 26.27 4.26 19.61
N LYS A 111 26.38 3.12 20.31
CA LYS A 111 27.32 2.88 21.41
C LYS A 111 28.54 2.05 20.99
N GLY A 112 28.71 1.78 19.69
CA GLY A 112 29.80 0.98 19.14
C GLY A 112 29.67 -0.53 19.33
N LYS A 113 28.53 -1.04 19.83
CA LYS A 113 28.29 -2.47 20.04
C LYS A 113 27.52 -3.10 18.87
N PRO A 114 27.63 -4.42 18.62
CA PRO A 114 26.80 -5.09 17.62
C PRO A 114 25.29 -4.91 17.85
N PRO A 115 24.51 -4.64 16.79
CA PRO A 115 23.06 -4.43 16.88
C PRO A 115 22.30 -5.76 17.03
N ILE A 116 22.20 -6.26 18.27
CA ILE A 116 21.60 -7.59 18.58
C ILE A 116 20.07 -7.68 18.40
N THR A 117 19.34 -6.57 18.49
CA THR A 117 17.86 -6.59 18.42
C THR A 117 17.33 -6.40 17.00
N PHE A 118 18.21 -6.13 16.02
CA PHE A 118 17.77 -5.88 14.67
C PHE A 118 17.47 -7.21 13.97
N LYS A 119 16.23 -7.37 13.51
CA LYS A 119 15.85 -8.49 12.65
C LYS A 119 16.37 -8.20 11.23
N PRO A 120 17.21 -9.08 10.65
CA PRO A 120 17.70 -8.89 9.28
C PRO A 120 16.55 -8.69 8.29
N LEU A 121 16.76 -7.78 7.35
CA LEU A 121 15.83 -7.58 6.24
C LEU A 121 15.99 -8.72 5.26
N HIS A 122 14.90 -9.04 4.57
CA HIS A 122 14.91 -9.99 3.47
C HIS A 122 14.38 -9.32 2.21
N SER A 123 14.69 -9.94 1.07
CA SER A 123 14.32 -9.48 -0.24
C SER A 123 12.85 -9.82 -0.52
N ILE A 124 11.99 -8.81 -0.64
CA ILE A 124 10.60 -8.97 -1.05
C ILE A 124 10.44 -8.40 -2.44
N GLU A 125 9.89 -9.21 -3.35
CA GLU A 125 9.58 -8.77 -4.71
C GLU A 125 8.18 -8.15 -4.76
N VAL A 126 8.09 -6.95 -5.33
CA VAL A 126 6.83 -6.24 -5.53
C VAL A 126 6.69 -5.93 -7.01
N ALA A 127 5.67 -6.51 -7.65
CA ALA A 127 5.34 -6.22 -9.04
C ALA A 127 4.42 -5.00 -9.12
N VAL A 128 4.65 -4.14 -10.11
CA VAL A 128 3.87 -2.93 -10.37
C VAL A 128 3.54 -2.79 -11.85
N GLN A 129 2.43 -2.14 -12.12
CA GLN A 129 2.07 -1.62 -13.42
C GLN A 129 2.23 -0.09 -13.40
N ARG A 130 2.99 0.46 -14.33
CA ARG A 130 3.17 1.91 -14.52
C ARG A 130 1.97 2.52 -15.26
N PRO A 131 1.83 3.85 -15.27
CA PRO A 131 0.71 4.53 -15.96
C PRO A 131 0.65 4.25 -17.47
N ASP A 132 1.79 3.93 -18.08
CA ASP A 132 1.92 3.54 -19.48
C ASP A 132 1.63 2.04 -19.73
N ALA A 133 1.05 1.35 -18.74
CA ALA A 133 0.80 -0.09 -18.71
C ALA A 133 2.04 -0.99 -18.76
N SER A 134 3.26 -0.42 -18.72
CA SER A 134 4.48 -1.22 -18.58
C SER A 134 4.55 -1.88 -17.20
N HIS A 135 5.11 -3.08 -17.14
CA HIS A 135 5.27 -3.83 -15.90
C HIS A 135 6.71 -3.74 -15.41
N GLU A 136 6.87 -3.50 -14.12
CA GLU A 136 8.16 -3.47 -13.45
C GLU A 136 8.09 -4.32 -12.17
N ARG A 137 9.24 -4.85 -11.77
CA ARG A 137 9.40 -5.60 -10.53
C ARG A 137 10.40 -4.87 -9.68
N HIS A 138 10.11 -4.67 -8.41
CA HIS A 138 11.04 -4.09 -7.45
C HIS A 138 11.47 -5.13 -6.44
N LEU A 139 12.77 -5.27 -6.21
CA LEU A 139 13.30 -6.03 -5.08
C LEU A 139 13.57 -5.08 -3.92
N VAL A 140 12.80 -5.22 -2.84
CA VAL A 140 12.86 -4.34 -1.69
C VAL A 140 13.38 -5.09 -0.48
N GLN A 141 14.42 -4.56 0.15
CA GLN A 141 14.87 -5.00 1.46
C GLN A 141 13.90 -4.48 2.53
N ALA A 142 13.14 -5.38 3.13
CA ALA A 142 12.11 -5.05 4.10
C ALA A 142 12.00 -6.12 5.20
N LEU A 143 11.35 -5.76 6.31
CA LEU A 143 11.13 -6.68 7.41
C LEU A 143 9.91 -7.58 7.18
N HIS A 144 8.93 -7.10 6.41
CA HIS A 144 7.68 -7.79 6.09
C HIS A 144 7.01 -7.15 4.85
N ASP A 145 6.03 -7.85 4.27
CA ASP A 145 5.35 -7.45 3.03
C ASP A 145 4.72 -6.06 3.09
N ALA A 146 4.07 -5.70 4.20
CA ALA A 146 3.48 -4.37 4.37
C ALA A 146 4.51 -3.24 4.20
N GLU A 147 5.74 -3.47 4.66
CA GLU A 147 6.83 -2.50 4.54
C GLU A 147 7.29 -2.39 3.07
N ALA A 148 7.51 -3.53 2.41
CA ALA A 148 7.94 -3.57 1.02
C ALA A 148 6.92 -2.89 0.10
N LEU A 149 5.65 -3.26 0.23
CA LEU A 149 4.56 -2.70 -0.57
C LEU A 149 4.37 -1.21 -0.31
N GLY A 150 4.40 -0.78 0.96
CA GLY A 150 4.26 0.63 1.32
C GLY A 150 5.37 1.49 0.73
N ARG A 151 6.63 1.02 0.76
CA ARG A 151 7.77 1.68 0.12
C ARG A 151 7.58 1.85 -1.39
N VAL A 152 7.14 0.80 -2.08
CA VAL A 152 6.95 0.83 -3.54
C VAL A 152 5.77 1.71 -3.93
N LEU A 153 4.59 1.52 -3.32
CA LEU A 153 3.39 2.32 -3.60
C LEU A 153 3.63 3.82 -3.44
N ARG A 154 4.43 4.18 -2.44
CA ARG A 154 4.76 5.56 -2.15
C ARG A 154 5.53 6.22 -3.28
N ASN A 155 6.55 5.54 -3.80
CA ASN A 155 7.42 6.06 -4.86
C ASN A 155 6.86 5.82 -6.27
N LEU A 156 5.75 5.09 -6.39
CA LEU A 156 5.08 4.84 -7.65
C LEU A 156 4.51 6.14 -8.24
N PRO A 157 4.67 6.42 -9.55
CA PRO A 157 4.09 7.60 -10.18
C PRO A 157 2.56 7.59 -10.08
N ALA A 158 1.94 8.76 -10.20
CA ALA A 158 0.48 8.89 -10.22
C ALA A 158 -0.11 8.03 -11.35
N GLY A 159 -1.14 7.23 -11.04
CA GLY A 159 -1.75 6.29 -11.97
C GLY A 159 -1.13 4.88 -11.96
N GLY A 160 0.06 4.69 -11.38
CA GLY A 160 0.65 3.38 -11.21
C GLY A 160 -0.09 2.53 -10.17
N ARG A 161 -0.02 1.21 -10.31
CA ARG A 161 -0.70 0.23 -9.45
C ARG A 161 0.23 -0.92 -9.07
N LEU A 162 -0.01 -1.53 -7.91
CA LEU A 162 0.51 -2.84 -7.58
C LEU A 162 -0.11 -3.88 -8.52
N GLN A 163 0.73 -4.73 -9.09
CA GLN A 163 0.31 -5.85 -9.92
C GLN A 163 0.07 -7.06 -9.02
N THR A 164 -1.21 -7.43 -8.86
CA THR A 164 -1.64 -8.45 -7.89
C THR A 164 -2.24 -9.69 -8.54
N SER A 165 -2.55 -9.62 -9.84
CA SER A 165 -3.11 -10.71 -10.64
C SER A 165 -2.09 -11.39 -11.54
N GLU A 166 -0.79 -11.17 -11.30
CA GLU A 166 0.26 -11.76 -12.11
C GLU A 166 0.26 -13.28 -11.97
N ARG A 167 0.09 -13.98 -13.10
CA ARG A 167 0.22 -15.43 -13.14
C ARG A 167 1.69 -15.78 -13.37
N ARG A 168 2.36 -16.27 -12.34
CA ARG A 168 3.68 -16.89 -12.50
C ARG A 168 3.52 -18.39 -12.68
N VAL A 169 4.19 -18.93 -13.68
CA VAL A 169 4.32 -20.37 -13.81
C VAL A 169 5.60 -20.78 -13.10
N VAL A 170 5.45 -21.59 -12.05
CA VAL A 170 6.56 -22.16 -11.28
C VAL A 170 6.43 -23.66 -11.25
N ALA A 171 7.56 -24.35 -11.20
CA ALA A 171 7.63 -25.81 -11.09
C ALA A 171 8.55 -26.21 -9.95
N TRP A 172 8.24 -27.31 -9.28
CA TRP A 172 9.12 -27.92 -8.31
C TRP A 172 10.24 -28.68 -9.03
N ASN A 173 11.49 -28.35 -8.72
CA ASN A 173 12.64 -29.12 -9.17
C ASN A 173 13.14 -30.01 -8.03
N ALA A 174 12.96 -31.32 -8.18
CA ALA A 174 13.36 -32.29 -7.18
C ALA A 174 14.88 -32.38 -6.97
N ALA A 175 15.68 -32.08 -7.99
CA ALA A 175 17.14 -32.16 -7.90
C ALA A 175 17.72 -31.00 -7.07
N THR A 176 17.15 -29.80 -7.18
CA THR A 176 17.55 -28.62 -6.39
C THR A 176 16.73 -28.45 -5.11
N SER A 177 15.67 -29.26 -4.94
CA SER A 177 14.70 -29.14 -3.84
C SER A 177 14.16 -27.71 -3.68
N ALA A 178 13.86 -27.08 -4.82
CA ALA A 178 13.42 -25.70 -4.88
C ALA A 178 12.35 -25.49 -5.96
N PHE A 179 11.57 -24.43 -5.79
CA PHE A 179 10.71 -23.93 -6.87
C PHE A 179 11.54 -23.10 -7.85
N GLU A 180 11.29 -23.31 -9.14
CA GLU A 180 11.94 -22.60 -10.23
C GLU A 180 10.89 -21.93 -11.13
N HIS A 181 11.24 -20.78 -11.70
CA HIS A 181 10.39 -20.14 -12.71
C HIS A 181 10.37 -20.97 -13.99
N VAL A 182 9.20 -21.02 -14.62
CA VAL A 182 8.97 -21.69 -15.89
C VAL A 182 8.83 -20.65 -16.98
N CYS A 183 9.54 -20.84 -18.09
CA CYS A 183 9.40 -19.99 -19.26
C CYS A 183 7.99 -20.12 -19.84
N GLU A 184 7.26 -19.00 -19.89
CA GLU A 184 5.90 -18.95 -20.42
C GLU A 184 5.82 -19.29 -21.92
N ARG A 185 6.93 -19.20 -22.67
CA ARG A 185 6.98 -19.47 -24.11
C ARG A 185 7.19 -20.93 -24.46
N CYS A 186 8.16 -21.61 -23.82
CA CYS A 186 8.52 -22.99 -24.15
C CYS A 186 8.27 -24.00 -23.02
N GLY A 187 7.88 -23.54 -21.83
CA GLY A 187 7.66 -24.41 -20.66
C GLY A 187 8.93 -24.90 -19.97
N THR A 188 10.11 -24.47 -20.39
CA THR A 188 11.37 -24.86 -19.73
C THR A 188 11.48 -24.22 -18.35
N ALA A 189 11.69 -25.05 -17.32
CA ALA A 189 11.95 -24.62 -15.95
C ALA A 189 13.44 -24.32 -15.73
N GLY A 190 13.75 -23.48 -14.74
CA GLY A 190 15.13 -23.31 -14.23
C GLY A 190 16.07 -22.48 -15.12
N LEU A 191 15.59 -21.96 -16.26
CA LEU A 191 16.38 -21.14 -17.18
C LEU A 191 15.90 -19.68 -17.28
N ILE A 192 15.28 -19.20 -16.20
CA ILE A 192 14.97 -17.78 -16.05
C ILE A 192 16.06 -17.15 -15.20
N LEU A 193 16.73 -16.15 -15.77
CA LEU A 193 17.73 -15.35 -15.09
C LEU A 193 17.12 -14.03 -14.63
N GLU A 194 17.67 -13.45 -13.58
CA GLU A 194 17.36 -12.10 -13.14
C GLU A 194 18.61 -11.28 -12.87
N ARG A 195 18.48 -9.96 -12.98
CA ARG A 195 19.49 -9.00 -12.52
C ARG A 195 18.84 -7.75 -11.97
N MET A 196 19.57 -7.07 -11.08
CA MET A 196 19.17 -5.76 -10.58
C MET A 196 19.54 -4.67 -11.58
N ARG A 197 18.57 -3.86 -11.98
CA ARG A 197 18.74 -2.67 -12.82
C ARG A 197 18.49 -1.42 -11.98
N GLY A 198 19.51 -0.57 -11.86
CA GLY A 198 19.41 0.70 -11.13
C GLY A 198 19.01 0.54 -9.66
N GLU A 199 18.14 1.42 -9.17
CA GLU A 199 17.71 1.50 -7.75
C GLU A 199 16.61 0.50 -7.37
N GLY A 200 16.78 -0.78 -7.72
CA GLY A 200 15.90 -1.82 -7.19
C GLY A 200 15.03 -2.55 -8.20
N ALA A 201 15.04 -2.15 -9.48
CA ALA A 201 14.24 -2.82 -10.50
C ALA A 201 14.83 -4.19 -10.85
N LEU A 202 14.00 -5.21 -10.97
CA LEU A 202 14.38 -6.55 -11.41
C LEU A 202 14.10 -6.70 -12.90
N GLU A 203 15.14 -7.03 -13.63
CA GLU A 203 15.04 -7.46 -15.03
C GLU A 203 15.10 -8.99 -15.06
N ARG A 204 14.25 -9.61 -15.89
CA ARG A 204 14.24 -11.07 -16.11
C ARG A 204 14.54 -11.41 -17.55
N HIS A 205 15.26 -12.51 -17.76
CA HIS A 205 15.63 -13.02 -19.06
C HIS A 205 15.40 -14.53 -19.14
N ALA A 206 14.62 -14.98 -20.11
CA ALA A 206 14.41 -16.39 -20.37
C ALA A 206 15.53 -16.93 -21.28
N TRP A 207 16.58 -17.49 -20.68
CA TRP A 207 17.75 -17.98 -21.42
C TRP A 207 17.36 -19.01 -22.49
N CYS A 208 16.43 -19.90 -22.16
CA CYS A 208 15.93 -20.94 -23.09
C CYS A 208 15.33 -20.40 -24.40
N CYS A 209 14.74 -19.20 -24.41
CA CYS A 209 14.05 -18.64 -25.58
C CYS A 209 14.74 -17.42 -26.18
N ASN A 210 15.53 -16.70 -25.38
CA ASN A 210 16.14 -15.45 -25.77
C ASN A 210 17.67 -15.56 -25.96
N GLY A 211 18.24 -16.76 -25.80
CA GLY A 211 19.66 -17.01 -25.95
C GLY A 211 20.48 -16.43 -24.79
N GLU A 212 21.78 -16.28 -25.01
CA GLU A 212 22.72 -15.79 -24.00
C GLU A 212 22.36 -14.36 -23.56
N PRO A 213 22.25 -14.09 -22.25
CA PRO A 213 21.95 -12.75 -21.77
C PRO A 213 23.14 -11.81 -22.01
N VAL A 214 22.86 -10.55 -22.38
CA VAL A 214 23.90 -9.52 -22.57
C VAL A 214 24.18 -8.78 -21.25
N GLY A 215 25.47 -8.58 -20.95
CA GLY A 215 25.95 -7.84 -19.79
C GLY A 215 26.18 -8.70 -18.54
N ALA A 216 26.75 -8.10 -17.51
CA ALA A 216 27.07 -8.78 -16.26
C ALA A 216 25.91 -8.73 -15.24
N GLY A 217 26.04 -9.50 -14.15
CA GLY A 217 25.15 -9.43 -12.99
C GLY A 217 23.89 -10.32 -13.07
N TRP A 218 23.81 -11.21 -14.06
CA TRP A 218 22.75 -12.21 -14.15
C TRP A 218 22.97 -13.34 -13.15
N CYS A 219 21.90 -13.74 -12.47
CA CYS A 219 21.83 -14.94 -11.65
C CYS A 219 20.53 -15.70 -11.94
N LEU A 220 20.42 -16.94 -11.45
CA LEU A 220 19.16 -17.68 -11.53
C LEU A 220 18.07 -16.92 -10.77
N ALA A 221 16.91 -16.76 -11.40
CA ALA A 221 15.79 -16.06 -10.80
C ALA A 221 15.21 -16.85 -9.62
N GLU A 222 15.15 -16.20 -8.46
CA GLU A 222 14.58 -16.82 -7.26
C GLU A 222 13.05 -16.76 -7.30
N VAL A 223 12.39 -17.85 -6.91
CA VAL A 223 10.94 -17.87 -6.73
C VAL A 223 10.62 -17.22 -5.39
N ARG A 224 10.15 -15.97 -5.45
CA ARG A 224 9.72 -15.19 -4.28
C ARG A 224 8.20 -15.16 -4.18
N ARG A 225 7.70 -15.15 -2.93
CA ARG A 225 6.28 -15.02 -2.63
C ARG A 225 5.73 -13.72 -3.22
N LEU A 226 4.58 -13.82 -3.86
CA LEU A 226 3.81 -12.66 -4.30
C LEU A 226 2.81 -12.23 -3.22
N PRO A 227 2.65 -10.91 -2.99
CA PRO A 227 1.51 -10.40 -2.25
C PRO A 227 0.22 -10.78 -2.99
N PHE A 228 -0.75 -11.34 -2.28
CA PHE A 228 -2.08 -11.60 -2.83
C PHE A 228 -3.02 -10.47 -2.41
N ALA A 229 -3.84 -10.00 -3.36
CA ALA A 229 -4.77 -8.91 -3.09
C ALA A 229 -6.07 -9.38 -2.44
N LEU A 230 -6.61 -8.53 -1.58
CA LEU A 230 -7.91 -8.70 -0.97
C LEU A 230 -8.76 -7.44 -1.18
N ASP A 231 -10.08 -7.61 -1.19
CA ASP A 231 -10.98 -6.51 -0.88
C ASP A 231 -10.99 -6.30 0.65
N ALA A 232 -11.59 -5.20 1.10
CA ALA A 232 -11.64 -4.88 2.51
C ALA A 232 -12.33 -6.00 3.31
N GLU A 233 -13.47 -6.51 2.84
CA GLU A 233 -14.23 -7.55 3.53
C GLU A 233 -13.42 -8.83 3.74
N ALA A 234 -12.83 -9.38 2.68
CA ALA A 234 -11.99 -10.57 2.76
C ALA A 234 -10.77 -10.34 3.67
N ALA A 235 -10.17 -9.14 3.65
CA ALA A 235 -9.09 -8.79 4.56
C ALA A 235 -9.53 -8.76 6.03
N ALA A 236 -10.74 -8.27 6.33
CA ALA A 236 -11.25 -8.30 7.69
C ALA A 236 -11.47 -9.73 8.18
N VAL A 237 -12.08 -10.59 7.34
CA VAL A 237 -12.24 -12.02 7.65
C VAL A 237 -10.89 -12.68 7.90
N TRP A 238 -9.90 -12.43 7.03
CA TRP A 238 -8.56 -12.96 7.18
C TRP A 238 -7.89 -12.52 8.49
N LEU A 239 -7.91 -11.22 8.80
CA LEU A 239 -7.27 -10.69 10.00
C LEU A 239 -7.94 -11.16 11.30
N ASN A 240 -9.24 -11.48 11.28
CA ASN A 240 -9.93 -12.04 12.44
C ASN A 240 -9.61 -13.54 12.67
N THR A 241 -9.08 -14.24 11.66
CA THR A 241 -8.80 -15.69 11.73
C THR A 241 -7.32 -16.01 11.90
N ASP A 242 -6.44 -15.08 11.53
CA ASP A 242 -4.99 -15.25 11.58
C ASP A 242 -4.46 -14.98 13.01
N PRO A 243 -3.95 -16.02 13.73
CA PRO A 243 -3.50 -15.89 15.11
C PRO A 243 -2.18 -15.12 15.25
N ASP A 244 -1.43 -14.96 14.15
CA ASP A 244 -0.11 -14.31 14.15
C ASP A 244 -0.19 -12.82 13.80
N VAL A 245 -1.39 -12.29 13.57
CA VAL A 245 -1.57 -10.87 13.29
C VAL A 245 -1.23 -10.05 14.51
N GLN A 246 -0.20 -9.21 14.37
CA GLN A 246 0.17 -8.25 15.39
C GLN A 246 -0.97 -7.25 15.59
N GLU A 247 -1.50 -7.19 16.82
CA GLU A 247 -2.57 -6.26 17.16
C GLU A 247 -2.12 -4.81 16.96
N PRO A 248 -2.77 -4.05 16.05
CA PRO A 248 -2.57 -2.62 16.00
C PRO A 248 -3.17 -2.06 17.28
N GLY A 249 -2.54 -1.01 17.80
CA GLY A 249 -3.20 -0.20 18.82
C GLY A 249 -4.48 0.44 18.28
N ASP A 250 -4.90 1.55 18.88
CA ASP A 250 -6.16 2.21 18.51
C ASP A 250 -6.06 3.06 17.22
N ALA A 251 -5.24 2.64 16.26
CA ALA A 251 -4.94 3.36 15.03
C ALA A 251 -5.02 2.45 13.80
N TRP A 252 -5.41 3.05 12.67
CA TRP A 252 -5.35 2.40 11.37
C TRP A 252 -3.90 2.16 10.98
N VAL A 253 -3.53 0.90 10.73
CA VAL A 253 -2.19 0.53 10.26
C VAL A 253 -2.26 -0.16 8.90
N PRO A 254 -1.30 0.08 8.00
CA PRO A 254 -1.21 -0.68 6.76
C PRO A 254 -0.91 -2.16 7.05
N THR A 255 -1.62 -3.05 6.36
CA THR A 255 -1.43 -4.50 6.44
C THR A 255 -0.53 -4.99 5.31
N ALA A 256 -0.21 -6.29 5.33
CA ALA A 256 0.52 -6.97 4.24
C ALA A 256 -0.33 -7.17 2.97
N TYR A 257 -1.61 -6.80 3.00
CA TYR A 257 -2.55 -7.10 1.93
C TYR A 257 -2.75 -5.88 1.03
N PRO A 258 -2.33 -5.94 -0.24
CA PRO A 258 -2.72 -4.94 -1.22
C PRO A 258 -4.23 -5.02 -1.49
N CYS A 259 -4.85 -3.87 -1.77
CA CYS A 259 -6.23 -3.86 -2.21
C CYS A 259 -6.33 -4.37 -3.65
N LYS A 260 -7.43 -5.05 -4.01
CA LYS A 260 -7.75 -5.45 -5.39
C LYS A 260 -7.71 -4.29 -6.40
N CYS A 261 -7.91 -3.04 -5.96
CA CYS A 261 -7.76 -1.88 -6.85
C CYS A 261 -6.32 -1.64 -7.34
N GLY A 262 -5.32 -2.24 -6.68
CA GLY A 262 -3.89 -2.07 -6.93
C GLY A 262 -3.34 -0.71 -6.52
N ALA A 263 -4.17 0.29 -6.25
CA ALA A 263 -3.76 1.66 -5.97
C ALA A 263 -3.37 1.92 -4.49
N GLY A 264 -3.54 0.94 -3.60
CA GLY A 264 -3.24 1.10 -2.18
C GLY A 264 -3.19 -0.20 -1.40
N LEU A 265 -2.82 -0.08 -0.13
CA LEU A 265 -2.88 -1.17 0.85
C LEU A 265 -4.21 -1.17 1.59
N ILE A 266 -4.61 -2.35 2.05
CA ILE A 266 -5.62 -2.47 3.09
C ILE A 266 -4.99 -1.99 4.41
N GLU A 267 -5.63 -1.00 5.03
CA GLU A 267 -5.40 -0.65 6.43
C GLU A 267 -6.36 -1.45 7.31
N GLY A 268 -5.89 -1.84 8.50
CA GLY A 268 -6.70 -2.48 9.52
C GLY A 268 -6.74 -1.67 10.82
N LEU A 269 -7.88 -1.74 11.51
CA LEU A 269 -8.10 -1.19 12.84
C LEU A 269 -8.78 -2.27 13.69
N LEU A 270 -8.16 -2.63 14.81
CA LEU A 270 -8.76 -3.54 15.78
C LEU A 270 -9.65 -2.75 16.74
N THR A 271 -10.95 -3.02 16.73
CA THR A 271 -11.89 -2.38 17.66
C THR A 271 -12.02 -3.18 18.95
N LYS A 272 -11.80 -2.50 20.08
CA LYS A 272 -12.01 -3.03 21.42
C LYS A 272 -13.37 -2.51 21.95
N PRO A 273 -14.15 -3.31 22.68
CA PRO A 273 -13.83 -4.63 23.26
C PRO A 273 -14.13 -5.84 22.36
N ALA A 274 -14.85 -5.66 21.26
CA ALA A 274 -15.33 -6.76 20.41
C ALA A 274 -14.21 -7.58 19.72
N ARG A 275 -12.96 -7.10 19.75
CA ARG A 275 -11.78 -7.66 19.05
C ARG A 275 -12.06 -7.93 17.58
N ARG A 276 -12.78 -7.01 16.95
CA ARG A 276 -13.14 -7.11 15.53
C ARG A 276 -12.26 -6.20 14.70
N TRP A 277 -11.69 -6.76 13.65
CA TRP A 277 -10.99 -5.99 12.62
C TRP A 277 -11.97 -5.26 11.71
N ASN A 278 -11.80 -3.95 11.64
CA ASN A 278 -12.29 -3.13 10.53
C ASN A 278 -11.14 -2.93 9.56
N THR A 279 -11.44 -2.97 8.27
CA THR A 279 -10.45 -2.78 7.22
C THR A 279 -10.94 -1.74 6.22
N ARG A 280 -10.00 -1.07 5.56
CA ARG A 280 -10.30 -0.15 4.47
C ARG A 280 -9.14 -0.01 3.49
N CYS A 281 -9.43 0.31 2.25
CA CYS A 281 -8.45 0.85 1.31
C CYS A 281 -8.67 2.35 1.17
N ARG A 282 -7.70 3.16 1.60
CA ARG A 282 -7.80 4.61 1.39
C ARG A 282 -7.84 4.99 -0.08
N ALA A 283 -7.19 4.23 -0.95
CA ALA A 283 -7.05 4.58 -2.37
C ALA A 283 -8.39 4.51 -3.12
N CYS A 284 -9.16 3.42 -3.00
CA CYS A 284 -10.45 3.28 -3.68
C CYS A 284 -11.67 3.56 -2.78
N GLY A 285 -11.46 3.71 -1.46
CA GLY A 285 -12.56 3.90 -0.51
C GLY A 285 -13.28 2.61 -0.10
N ASP A 286 -12.82 1.45 -0.55
CA ASP A 286 -13.34 0.15 -0.12
C ASP A 286 -13.18 -0.02 1.40
N SER A 287 -14.19 -0.56 2.09
CA SER A 287 -14.20 -0.69 3.55
C SER A 287 -15.12 -1.81 4.00
N SER A 288 -14.70 -2.54 5.04
CA SER A 288 -15.46 -3.63 5.64
C SER A 288 -16.21 -3.25 6.91
N THR A 289 -16.37 -1.95 7.17
CA THR A 289 -17.08 -1.45 8.35
C THR A 289 -18.47 -2.06 8.35
N ASN A 290 -18.60 -3.16 9.09
CA ASN A 290 -19.85 -3.70 9.55
C ASN A 290 -20.24 -2.80 10.72
N ASP A 291 -20.56 -1.55 10.41
CA ASP A 291 -21.25 -0.72 11.36
C ASP A 291 -22.72 -1.14 11.25
N PRO A 292 -23.30 -1.81 12.27
CA PRO A 292 -24.71 -2.14 12.26
C PRO A 292 -25.62 -0.90 12.28
N MET A 293 -25.07 0.33 12.23
CA MET A 293 -25.80 1.60 12.27
C MET A 293 -26.07 2.25 10.90
N LEU A 294 -25.66 1.63 9.78
CA LEU A 294 -25.89 2.17 8.43
C LEU A 294 -26.75 1.28 7.51
N GLY A 295 -27.31 0.19 8.04
CA GLY A 295 -28.40 -0.54 7.38
C GLY A 295 -29.72 -0.01 7.90
N ASP A 296 -30.53 0.56 7.01
CA ASP A 296 -31.86 1.15 7.22
C ASP A 296 -31.89 2.58 7.79
N MET A 297 -31.57 3.55 6.93
CA MET A 297 -32.24 4.87 6.90
C MET A 297 -32.47 5.31 5.45
#